data_AF-A0A838EDR1-F1
#
_entry.id   AF-A0A838EDR1-F1
#
_cell.length_a   1.000
_cell.length_b   1.000
_cell.length_c   1.000
_cell.angle_alpha   90.00
_cell.angle_beta   90.00
_cell.angle_gamma   90.00
#
_symmetry.space_group_name_H-M   'P 1'
#
loop_
_entity.id
_entity.type
_entity.pdbx_description
1 polymer ?
#
loop_
_entity_poly.entity_id
_entity_poly.type
_entity_poly.pdbx_seq_one_letter_code
_entity_poly.pdbx_strand_id
1 'polypeptide(L)'
;MVAGVTDQTEDALAALADVTGQLGALHARQDALVARARADGASWAQVAEALGVSAQAAHKRYRDVKLDRTGRAWKDRRLPL
;
A
#
# COMPACT_ATOMS: atom_id res chain seq x y z
N MET A 1 39.29 4.21 16.27
CA MET A 1 38.37 3.05 16.11
C MET A 1 36.92 3.52 16.11
N VAL A 2 36.45 4.18 15.03
CA VAL A 2 35.04 4.64 14.90
C VAL A 2 34.35 4.15 13.62
N ALA A 3 35.09 3.51 12.71
CA ALA A 3 34.57 3.06 11.41
C ALA A 3 33.53 1.92 11.50
N GLY A 4 33.58 1.09 12.55
CA GLY A 4 32.68 -0.08 12.66
C GLY A 4 31.23 0.26 13.03
N VAL A 5 30.96 1.36 13.73
CA VAL A 5 29.58 1.77 14.09
C VAL A 5 28.89 2.49 12.93
N THR A 6 29.64 3.28 12.17
CA THR A 6 29.10 4.00 11.00
C THR A 6 28.71 3.03 9.89
N ASP A 7 29.56 2.04 9.60
CA ASP A 7 29.31 1.00 8.60
C ASP A 7 28.05 0.17 8.93
N GLN A 8 27.89 -0.27 10.18
CA GLN A 8 26.69 -0.98 10.63
C GLN A 8 25.41 -0.12 10.60
N THR A 9 25.54 1.20 10.79
CA THR A 9 24.40 2.11 10.69
C THR A 9 23.99 2.31 9.22
N GLU A 10 24.96 2.45 8.32
CA GLU A 10 24.71 2.57 6.88
C GLU A 10 24.05 1.31 6.32
N ASP A 11 24.52 0.13 6.72
CA ASP A 11 23.90 -1.16 6.37
C ASP A 11 22.45 -1.28 6.87
N ALA A 12 22.19 -0.87 8.12
CA ALA A 12 20.85 -0.91 8.69
C ALA A 12 19.88 0.04 7.96
N LEU A 13 20.34 1.24 7.58
CA LEU A 13 19.55 2.20 6.82
C LEU A 13 19.28 1.70 5.39
N ALA A 14 20.27 1.09 4.74
CA ALA A 14 20.10 0.48 3.42
C ALA A 14 19.08 -0.66 3.45
N ALA A 15 19.15 -1.54 4.45
CA ALA A 15 18.18 -2.61 4.64
C ALA A 15 16.76 -2.08 4.91
N LEU A 16 16.63 -1.00 5.71
CA LEU A 16 15.34 -0.36 5.96
C LEU A 16 14.76 0.26 4.67
N ALA A 17 15.59 0.88 3.84
CA ALA A 17 15.15 1.44 2.56
C ALA A 17 14.65 0.34 1.62
N ASP A 18 15.33 -0.80 1.56
CA ASP A 18 14.90 -1.96 0.77
C ASP A 18 13.55 -2.51 1.25
N VAL A 19 13.41 -2.79 2.56
CA VAL A 19 12.14 -3.24 3.15
C VAL A 19 11.02 -2.22 2.91
N THR A 20 11.31 -0.92 2.99
CA THR A 20 10.36 0.14 2.68
C THR A 20 9.90 0.07 1.22
N GLY A 21 10.81 -0.19 0.29
CA GLY A 21 10.49 -0.43 -1.12
C GLY A 21 9.60 -1.66 -1.32
N GLN A 22 9.91 -2.76 -0.65
CA GLN A 22 9.11 -3.99 -0.70
C GLN A 22 7.69 -3.76 -0.15
N LEU A 23 7.56 -3.07 0.98
CA LEU A 23 6.27 -2.68 1.55
C LEU A 23 5.48 -1.77 0.60
N GLY A 24 6.16 -0.83 -0.07
CA GLY A 24 5.55 0.01 -1.11
C GLY A 24 4.97 -0.81 -2.26
N ALA A 25 5.72 -1.80 -2.76
CA ALA A 25 5.26 -2.70 -3.81
C ALA A 25 4.06 -3.56 -3.37
N LEU A 26 4.09 -4.10 -2.14
CA LEU A 26 2.98 -4.85 -1.56
C LEU A 26 1.73 -3.97 -1.40
N HIS A 27 1.88 -2.73 -0.93
CA HIS A 27 0.77 -1.78 -0.83
C HIS A 27 0.17 -1.44 -2.20
N ALA A 28 0.99 -1.24 -3.23
CA ALA A 28 0.50 -0.99 -4.58
C ALA A 28 -0.29 -2.21 -5.14
N ARG A 29 0.20 -3.42 -4.86
CA ARG A 29 -0.52 -4.66 -5.21
C ARG A 29 -1.85 -4.78 -4.46
N GLN A 30 -1.87 -4.44 -3.18
CA GLN A 30 -3.08 -4.42 -2.35
C GLN A 30 -4.11 -3.42 -2.90
N ASP A 31 -3.68 -2.21 -3.26
CA ASP A 31 -4.53 -1.21 -3.89
C ASP A 31 -5.17 -1.77 -5.19
N ALA A 32 -4.40 -2.44 -6.05
CA ALA A 32 -4.89 -3.04 -7.30
C ALA A 32 -5.92 -4.15 -7.05
N LEU A 33 -5.65 -5.03 -6.09
CA LEU A 33 -6.57 -6.12 -5.72
C LEU A 33 -7.87 -5.59 -5.12
N VAL A 34 -7.79 -4.58 -4.24
CA VAL A 34 -8.99 -3.94 -3.67
C VAL A 34 -9.82 -3.29 -4.76
N ALA A 35 -9.20 -2.51 -5.65
CA ALA A 35 -9.92 -1.84 -6.72
C ALA A 35 -10.54 -2.84 -7.70
N ARG A 36 -9.86 -3.96 -7.98
CA ARG A 36 -10.42 -5.05 -8.79
C ARG A 36 -11.61 -5.73 -8.11
N ALA A 37 -11.47 -6.11 -6.84
CA ALA A 37 -12.57 -6.71 -6.08
C ALA A 37 -13.80 -5.79 -6.04
N ARG A 38 -13.58 -4.48 -5.86
CA ARG A 38 -14.66 -3.48 -5.90
C ARG A 38 -15.30 -3.36 -7.29
N ALA A 39 -14.51 -3.43 -8.36
CA ALA A 39 -15.03 -3.43 -9.74
C ALA A 39 -15.83 -4.71 -10.05
N ASP A 40 -15.44 -5.84 -9.47
CA ASP A 40 -16.12 -7.14 -9.59
C ASP A 40 -17.33 -7.26 -8.63
N GLY A 41 -17.65 -6.21 -7.86
CA GLY A 41 -18.86 -6.10 -7.04
C GLY A 41 -18.71 -6.50 -5.57
N ALA A 42 -17.53 -6.89 -5.09
CA ALA A 42 -17.32 -7.24 -3.69
C ALA A 42 -17.63 -6.06 -2.76
N SER A 43 -18.37 -6.27 -1.66
CA SER A 43 -18.70 -5.22 -0.69
C SER A 43 -17.48 -4.75 0.12
N TRP A 44 -17.58 -3.57 0.74
CA TRP A 44 -16.53 -3.09 1.65
C TRP A 44 -16.32 -4.00 2.87
N ALA A 45 -17.36 -4.71 3.32
CA ALA A 45 -17.25 -5.68 4.41
C ALA A 45 -16.39 -6.88 4.03
N GLN A 46 -16.62 -7.46 2.85
CA GLN A 46 -15.81 -8.58 2.32
C GLN A 46 -14.35 -8.18 2.09
N VAL A 47 -14.13 -6.97 1.55
CA VAL A 47 -12.77 -6.43 1.40
C VAL A 47 -12.11 -6.25 2.76
N ALA A 48 -12.82 -5.70 3.75
CA ALA A 48 -12.26 -5.46 5.07
C ALA A 48 -11.93 -6.74 5.84
N GLU A 49 -12.76 -7.77 5.71
CA GLU A 49 -12.50 -9.12 6.22
C GLU A 49 -11.18 -9.68 5.67
N ALA A 50 -11.00 -9.63 4.34
CA ALA A 50 -9.75 -10.08 3.71
C ALA A 50 -8.51 -9.27 4.13
N LEU A 51 -8.71 -8.01 4.52
CA LEU A 51 -7.65 -7.10 4.98
C LEU A 51 -7.37 -7.18 6.48
N GLY A 52 -8.22 -7.84 7.27
CA GLY A 52 -8.14 -7.86 8.72
C GLY A 52 -8.41 -6.49 9.37
N VAL A 53 -9.26 -5.64 8.77
CA VAL A 53 -9.60 -4.30 9.30
C VAL A 53 -11.12 -4.10 9.35
N SER A 54 -11.57 -2.97 9.90
CA SER A 54 -12.98 -2.61 9.85
C SER A 54 -13.41 -2.12 8.45
N ALA A 55 -14.69 -2.30 8.10
CA ALA A 55 -15.25 -1.81 6.84
C ALA A 55 -15.08 -0.30 6.65
N GLN A 56 -15.18 0.49 7.73
CA GLN A 56 -14.94 1.93 7.69
C GLN A 56 -13.47 2.26 7.39
N ALA A 57 -12.53 1.53 8.00
CA ALA A 57 -11.10 1.71 7.74
C ALA A 57 -10.75 1.36 6.30
N ALA A 58 -11.30 0.26 5.76
CA ALA A 58 -11.14 -0.12 4.36
C ALA A 58 -11.71 0.97 3.43
N HIS A 59 -12.94 1.41 3.66
CA HIS A 59 -13.55 2.46 2.85
C HIS A 59 -12.73 3.76 2.87
N LYS A 60 -12.30 4.23 4.05
CA LYS A 60 -11.49 5.45 4.17
C LYS A 60 -10.16 5.35 3.42
N ARG A 61 -9.50 4.19 3.47
CA ARG A 61 -8.19 3.97 2.86
C ARG A 61 -8.24 3.77 1.35
N TYR A 62 -9.29 3.13 0.83
CA TYR A 62 -9.30 2.61 -0.54
C TYR A 62 -10.38 3.21 -1.46
N ARG A 63 -11.32 4.03 -0.97
CA ARG A 63 -12.39 4.62 -1.81
C ARG A 63 -11.89 5.44 -3.01
N ASP A 64 -10.70 6.01 -2.89
CA ASP A 64 -10.06 6.87 -3.90
C ASP A 64 -9.08 6.09 -4.79
N VAL A 65 -8.94 4.78 -4.58
CA VAL A 65 -8.16 3.91 -5.47
C VAL A 65 -8.99 3.59 -6.71
N LYS A 66 -8.41 3.82 -7.88
CA LYS A 66 -9.01 3.51 -9.19
C LYS A 66 -8.09 2.57 -9.96
N LEU A 67 -8.67 1.72 -10.80
CA LEU A 67 -7.93 0.95 -11.79
C LEU A 67 -7.81 1.75 -13.08
N ASP A 68 -6.62 1.75 -13.67
CA ASP A 68 -6.44 2.15 -15.06
C ASP A 68 -6.84 1.01 -16.02
N ARG A 69 -6.84 1.30 -17.33
CA ARG A 69 -7.15 0.30 -18.39
C ARG A 69 -6.19 -0.90 -18.42
N THR A 70 -5.04 -0.80 -17.77
CA THR A 70 -4.03 -1.87 -17.69
C THR A 70 -4.15 -2.70 -16.40
N GLY A 71 -5.11 -2.37 -15.53
CA GLY A 71 -5.30 -3.03 -14.24
C GLY A 71 -4.35 -2.55 -13.14
N ARG A 72 -3.62 -1.45 -13.36
CA ARG A 72 -2.82 -0.83 -12.29
C ARG A 72 -3.70 0.07 -11.44
N ALA A 73 -3.60 -0.07 -10.13
CA ALA A 73 -4.21 0.87 -9.23
C ALA A 73 -3.41 2.16 -9.16
N TRP A 74 -4.09 3.29 -9.28
CA TRP A 74 -3.59 4.57 -8.82
C TRP A 74 -4.52 5.11 -7.73
N LYS A 75 -3.97 5.87 -6.79
CA LYS A 75 -4.76 6.70 -5.88
C LYS A 75 -4.97 8.04 -6.56
N ASP A 76 -6.22 8.45 -6.73
CA ASP A 76 -6.53 9.83 -7.06
C ASP A 76 -6.10 10.69 -5.87
N ARG A 77 -4.90 11.27 -5.95
CA ARG A 77 -4.38 12.19 -4.94
C ARG A 77 -5.16 13.49 -5.12
N ARG A 78 -6.38 13.53 -4.57
CA ARG A 78 -7.11 14.78 -4.39
C ARG A 78 -6.24 15.70 -3.55
N LEU A 79 -5.60 16.66 -4.22
CA LEU A 79 -5.01 17.81 -3.55
C LEU A 79 -6.14 18.47 -2.74
N PRO A 80 -5.96 18.73 -1.43
CA PRO A 80 -6.82 19.71 -0.80
C PRO A 80 -6.63 21.02 -1.59
N LEU A 81 -7.75 21.59 -2.07
CA LEU A 81 -7.78 22.94 -2.60
C LEU A 81 -7.36 23.94 -1.51
#